data_AF-A0A957NUZ0-F1
#
_entry.id   AF-A0A957NUZ0-F1
#
_cell.length_a   1.000
_cell.length_b   1.000
_cell.length_c   1.000
_cell.angle_alpha   90.00
_cell.angle_beta   90.00
_cell.angle_gamma   90.00
#
_symmetry.space_group_name_H-M   'P 1'
#
loop_
_entity.id
_entity.type
_entity.pdbx_description
1 polymer ?
#
loop_
_entity_poly.entity_id
_entity_poly.type
_entity_poly.pdbx_seq_one_letter_code
_entity_poly.pdbx_strand_id
1 'polypeptide(L)'
;RWYEKNRQRIMTLSDPRVAAEIERRLSNRQGLLAEKGASRGNMFSGDAATTMFTVSTLTNRPKLRARQFYAYFANPYNIPRLISLALWDVLIEWFSAWRQRTRNIQPRVNRSGVYPLLRVTSAVLLRELSVYTLIGDMYAGVPIVYAGFMGYDEVAHHSGVEAADALAVLYRLDQQFARLEKAAAKAPLRYQFVVLSDHGQTATVPFRQRYGETLEELVQRLANEHPVSGAVSTSEGWANLSALLTEVIQTDEYLASRALRSAVKNRLYGDNVVLGPEHLQLDEQQRTVGRKQAQQDKIIVLPSGNLGSIYFTRWQTRATLEQINSDFPQLIPRLTQHPGIGFVLVQSQRHGPIALGAKGVYFLRNDHVAGENPLAPFGPNAAAHLRRTN
;
A
#
# COMPACT_ATOMS: atom_id res chain seq x y z
N ARG A 1 -0.02 -5.08 4.95
CA ARG A 1 -0.53 -5.01 6.36
C ARG A 1 -0.51 -6.39 6.98
N TRP A 2 -0.33 -6.51 8.29
CA TRP A 2 -0.36 -7.79 9.02
C TRP A 2 -0.77 -7.57 10.48
N TYR A 3 -1.10 -8.64 11.21
CA TYR A 3 -1.33 -8.57 12.65
C TYR A 3 -0.10 -9.05 13.41
N GLU A 4 0.48 -8.18 14.24
CA GLU A 4 1.62 -8.51 15.09
C GLU A 4 1.13 -9.07 16.43
N LYS A 5 1.13 -10.41 16.55
CA LYS A 5 0.58 -11.12 17.73
C LYS A 5 1.18 -10.66 19.05
N ASN A 6 2.51 -10.52 19.11
CA ASN A 6 3.24 -10.10 20.31
C ASN A 6 2.79 -8.74 20.86
N ARG A 7 2.25 -7.87 19.99
CA ARG A 7 1.77 -6.53 20.37
C ARG A 7 0.27 -6.35 20.26
N GLN A 8 -0.41 -7.41 19.82
CA GLN A 8 -1.84 -7.43 19.56
C GLN A 8 -2.32 -6.26 18.69
N ARG A 9 -1.51 -5.85 17.71
CA ARG A 9 -1.75 -4.65 16.88
C ARG A 9 -1.73 -4.98 15.40
N ILE A 10 -2.62 -4.37 14.63
CA ILE A 10 -2.55 -4.39 13.16
C ILE A 10 -1.49 -3.38 12.70
N MET A 11 -0.54 -3.88 11.93
CA MET A 11 0.54 -3.11 11.33
C MET A 11 0.16 -2.78 9.88
N THR A 12 0.06 -1.50 9.57
CA THR A 12 -0.23 -1.00 8.21
C THR A 12 0.84 0.00 7.81
N LEU A 13 1.50 -0.25 6.67
CA LEU A 13 2.61 0.57 6.19
C LEU A 13 2.19 1.99 5.78
N SER A 14 0.90 2.22 5.53
CA SER A 14 0.35 3.55 5.29
C SER A 14 0.40 4.46 6.52
N ASP A 15 0.47 3.92 7.75
CA ASP A 15 0.65 4.72 8.96
C ASP A 15 2.14 5.12 9.08
N PRO A 16 2.48 6.42 8.99
CA PRO A 16 3.87 6.88 9.08
C PRO A 16 4.60 6.43 10.34
N ARG A 17 3.88 6.27 11.46
CA ARG A 17 4.48 5.82 12.73
C ARG A 17 4.88 4.35 12.66
N VAL A 18 4.06 3.53 12.00
CA VAL A 18 4.37 2.11 11.76
C VAL A 18 5.54 1.99 10.81
N ALA A 19 5.56 2.76 9.72
CA ALA A 19 6.69 2.80 8.78
C ALA A 19 7.99 3.24 9.48
N ALA A 20 7.96 4.30 10.30
CA ALA A 20 9.10 4.78 11.09
C ALA A 20 9.60 3.72 12.07
N GLU A 21 8.67 3.03 12.73
CA GLU A 21 8.96 1.96 13.68
C GLU A 21 9.63 0.75 13.01
N ILE A 22 9.19 0.39 11.81
CA ILE A 22 9.78 -0.70 11.00
C ILE A 22 11.17 -0.30 10.52
N GLU A 23 11.34 0.90 9.97
CA GLU A 23 12.64 1.38 9.54
C GLU A 23 13.63 1.38 10.71
N ARG A 24 13.22 1.84 11.90
CA ARG A 24 14.06 1.81 13.10
C ARG A 24 14.48 0.40 13.52
N ARG A 25 13.67 -0.63 13.24
CA ARG A 25 14.02 -2.03 13.53
C ARG A 25 15.02 -2.62 12.56
N LEU A 26 14.87 -2.28 11.27
CA LEU A 26 15.60 -2.93 10.19
C LEU A 26 16.86 -2.16 9.79
N SER A 27 16.90 -0.85 10.00
CA SER A 27 18.04 -0.01 9.66
C SER A 27 19.24 -0.35 10.55
N ASN A 28 20.36 -0.61 9.88
CA ASN A 28 21.70 -0.69 10.46
C ASN A 28 22.49 0.62 10.25
N ARG A 29 21.84 1.69 9.77
CA ARG A 29 22.43 2.97 9.35
C ARG A 29 23.43 2.88 8.18
N GLN A 30 23.44 1.75 7.47
CA GLN A 30 24.25 1.50 6.29
C GLN A 30 23.36 1.10 5.11
N GLY A 31 22.16 1.69 5.04
CA GLY A 31 21.23 1.51 3.93
C GLY A 31 21.77 2.02 2.59
N LEU A 32 21.07 1.66 1.51
CA LEU A 32 21.45 1.94 0.13
C LEU A 32 21.72 3.43 -0.17
N LEU A 33 21.17 4.34 0.63
CA LEU A 33 21.25 5.80 0.45
C LEU A 33 22.03 6.50 1.56
N ALA A 34 22.70 5.76 2.45
CA ALA A 34 23.45 6.31 3.58
C ALA A 34 24.57 7.27 3.14
N GLU A 35 25.21 7.00 2.00
CA GLU A 35 26.32 7.81 1.48
C GLU A 35 25.83 9.00 0.66
N LYS A 36 25.32 10.03 1.36
CA LYS A 36 24.82 11.29 0.76
C LYS A 36 23.70 11.07 -0.28
N GLY A 37 22.95 9.98 -0.17
CA GLY A 37 21.83 9.70 -1.06
C GLY A 37 20.56 10.49 -0.74
N ALA A 38 19.60 10.39 -1.65
CA ALA A 38 18.28 11.02 -1.52
C ALA A 38 17.13 10.03 -1.74
N SER A 39 16.08 10.16 -0.95
CA SER A 39 14.83 9.38 -1.05
C SER A 39 13.66 10.29 -1.39
N ARG A 40 12.93 10.00 -2.47
CA ARG A 40 11.79 10.79 -2.97
C ARG A 40 10.54 9.91 -3.13
N GLY A 41 9.48 10.17 -2.37
CA GLY A 41 8.20 9.47 -2.54
C GLY A 41 8.22 7.98 -2.17
N ASN A 42 9.12 7.55 -1.29
CA ASN A 42 9.29 6.14 -0.93
C ASN A 42 8.64 5.79 0.41
N MET A 43 8.44 4.49 0.66
CA MET A 43 8.00 4.02 1.97
C MET A 43 9.09 4.21 3.06
N PHE A 44 10.34 3.88 2.72
CA PHE A 44 11.50 3.94 3.60
C PHE A 44 12.58 4.87 3.06
N SER A 45 13.43 5.41 3.94
CA SER A 45 14.47 6.35 3.53
C SER A 45 15.73 5.70 2.97
N GLY A 46 15.95 4.41 3.24
CA GLY A 46 17.21 3.74 2.91
C GLY A 46 18.42 4.39 3.58
N ASP A 47 18.20 5.02 4.74
CA ASP A 47 19.17 5.84 5.49
C ASP A 47 19.63 7.14 4.78
N ALA A 48 18.85 7.62 3.81
CA ALA A 48 19.16 8.85 3.08
C ALA A 48 19.36 10.08 3.99
N ALA A 49 20.33 10.92 3.60
CA ALA A 49 20.55 12.21 4.25
C ALA A 49 19.40 13.19 3.97
N THR A 50 18.85 13.16 2.76
CA THR A 50 17.70 13.98 2.35
C THR A 50 16.52 13.11 1.93
N THR A 51 15.34 13.47 2.42
CA THR A 51 14.11 12.70 2.22
C THR A 51 12.97 13.67 1.90
N MET A 52 12.15 13.36 0.90
CA MET A 52 10.94 14.10 0.57
C MET A 52 9.80 13.11 0.35
N PHE A 53 8.60 13.37 0.89
CA PHE A 53 7.46 12.46 0.84
C PHE A 53 7.79 11.00 1.22
N THR A 54 8.76 10.80 2.10
CA THR A 54 9.18 9.46 2.52
C THR A 54 8.44 9.08 3.80
N VAL A 55 7.53 8.11 3.70
CA VAL A 55 6.52 7.79 4.72
C VAL A 55 7.14 7.56 6.10
N SER A 56 8.16 6.71 6.19
CA SER A 56 8.83 6.35 7.45
C SER A 56 9.52 7.51 8.17
N THR A 57 9.88 8.56 7.44
CA THR A 57 10.60 9.68 8.05
C THR A 57 9.68 10.81 8.46
N LEU A 58 8.42 10.85 8.00
CA LEU A 58 7.51 11.98 8.16
C LEU A 58 7.47 12.54 9.60
N THR A 59 7.58 11.68 10.62
CA THR A 59 7.54 12.11 12.03
C THR A 59 8.84 12.72 12.58
N ASN A 60 10.00 12.55 11.92
CA ASN A 60 11.32 12.71 12.57
C ASN A 60 12.26 13.79 11.99
N ARG A 61 12.01 14.41 10.83
CA ARG A 61 12.94 15.41 10.22
C ARG A 61 12.25 16.58 9.48
N PRO A 62 11.46 17.45 10.15
CA PRO A 62 10.62 18.45 9.49
C PRO A 62 11.40 19.59 8.78
N LYS A 63 12.53 20.07 9.34
CA LYS A 63 13.15 21.35 8.93
C LYS A 63 13.89 21.37 7.59
N LEU A 64 14.49 20.25 7.15
CA LEU A 64 15.23 20.18 5.88
C LEU A 64 14.31 19.98 4.64
N ARG A 65 13.04 19.62 4.87
CA ARG A 65 12.07 19.21 3.83
C ARG A 65 11.35 20.39 3.18
N ALA A 66 10.95 21.34 4.01
CA ALA A 66 10.24 22.55 3.61
C ALA A 66 10.90 23.25 2.41
N ARG A 67 12.23 23.48 2.48
CA ARG A 67 12.96 24.24 1.46
C ARG A 67 12.91 23.62 0.06
N GLN A 68 12.93 22.29 -0.05
CA GLN A 68 12.87 21.59 -1.33
C GLN A 68 11.46 21.62 -1.92
N PHE A 69 10.44 21.46 -1.08
CA PHE A 69 9.04 21.60 -1.46
C PHE A 69 8.71 23.02 -1.96
N TYR A 70 9.18 24.07 -1.26
CA TYR A 70 8.96 25.46 -1.67
C TYR A 70 9.72 25.86 -2.93
N ALA A 71 10.89 25.27 -3.22
CA ALA A 71 11.64 25.57 -4.43
C ALA A 71 10.79 25.33 -5.70
N TYR A 72 9.92 24.30 -5.68
CA TYR A 72 8.96 24.08 -6.76
C TYR A 72 7.99 25.24 -6.92
N PHE A 73 7.43 25.74 -5.82
CA PHE A 73 6.43 26.81 -5.83
C PHE A 73 7.03 28.21 -5.95
N ALA A 74 8.35 28.36 -5.83
CA ALA A 74 9.05 29.62 -6.04
C ALA A 74 8.97 30.10 -7.50
N ASN A 75 8.80 29.18 -8.46
CA ASN A 75 8.52 29.56 -9.84
C ASN A 75 7.01 29.76 -10.04
N PRO A 76 6.54 30.99 -10.31
CA PRO A 76 5.10 31.29 -10.44
C PRO A 76 4.43 30.56 -11.61
N TYR A 77 5.18 30.03 -12.58
CA TYR A 77 4.65 29.22 -13.67
C TYR A 77 4.23 27.81 -13.22
N ASN A 78 4.85 27.28 -12.16
CA ASN A 78 4.62 25.89 -11.73
C ASN A 78 3.23 25.69 -11.12
N ILE A 79 2.68 26.71 -10.45
CA ILE A 79 1.34 26.68 -9.84
C ILE A 79 0.22 26.54 -10.89
N PRO A 80 0.07 27.48 -11.87
CA PRO A 80 -0.99 27.36 -12.87
C PRO A 80 -0.82 26.10 -13.71
N ARG A 81 0.42 25.72 -14.06
CA ARG A 81 0.69 24.46 -14.75
C ARG A 81 0.19 23.25 -13.96
N LEU A 82 0.49 23.17 -12.67
CA LEU A 82 0.05 22.07 -11.81
C LEU A 82 -1.48 22.01 -11.72
N ILE A 83 -2.13 23.16 -11.56
CA ILE A 83 -3.61 23.26 -11.54
C ILE A 83 -4.20 22.80 -12.88
N SER A 84 -3.64 23.24 -14.01
CA SER A 84 -4.11 22.81 -15.33
C SER A 84 -3.96 21.30 -15.55
N LEU A 85 -2.82 20.72 -15.15
CA LEU A 85 -2.59 19.28 -15.23
C LEU A 85 -3.54 18.50 -14.32
N ALA A 86 -3.79 18.99 -13.11
CA ALA A 86 -4.73 18.40 -12.17
C ALA A 86 -6.16 18.41 -12.72
N LEU A 87 -6.64 19.56 -13.21
CA LEU A 87 -7.96 19.68 -13.82
C LEU A 87 -8.10 18.77 -15.03
N TRP A 88 -7.07 18.72 -15.89
CA TRP A 88 -7.06 17.82 -17.05
C TRP A 88 -7.15 16.35 -16.64
N ASP A 89 -6.47 15.94 -15.57
CA ASP A 89 -6.55 14.56 -15.08
C ASP A 89 -7.93 14.22 -14.50
N VAL A 90 -8.57 15.15 -13.80
CA VAL A 90 -9.97 14.99 -13.33
C VAL A 90 -10.94 14.85 -14.50
N LEU A 91 -10.75 15.63 -15.58
CA LEU A 91 -11.58 15.50 -16.79
C LEU A 91 -11.41 14.12 -17.43
N ILE A 92 -10.18 13.59 -17.48
CA ILE A 92 -9.91 12.24 -17.98
C ILE A 92 -10.58 11.19 -17.10
N GLU A 93 -10.51 11.34 -15.77
CA GLU A 93 -11.18 10.46 -14.82
C GLU A 93 -12.70 10.43 -15.08
N TRP A 94 -13.33 11.60 -15.20
CA TRP A 94 -14.77 11.68 -15.47
C TRP A 94 -15.15 11.09 -16.82
N PHE A 95 -14.39 11.38 -17.87
CA PHE A 95 -14.62 10.81 -19.19
C PHE A 95 -14.43 9.28 -19.18
N SER A 96 -13.42 8.78 -18.48
CA SER A 96 -13.14 7.35 -18.38
C SER A 96 -14.22 6.62 -17.58
N ALA A 97 -14.65 7.18 -16.46
CA ALA A 97 -15.76 6.66 -15.66
C ALA A 97 -17.08 6.66 -16.46
N TRP A 98 -17.35 7.74 -17.21
CA TRP A 98 -18.49 7.81 -18.12
C TRP A 98 -18.42 6.73 -19.21
N ARG A 99 -17.28 6.61 -19.91
CA ARG A 99 -17.05 5.61 -20.96
C ARG A 99 -17.17 4.18 -20.43
N GLN A 100 -16.69 3.91 -19.22
CA GLN A 100 -16.82 2.61 -18.56
C GLN A 100 -18.28 2.24 -18.31
N ARG A 101 -19.11 3.24 -17.93
CA ARG A 101 -20.56 3.06 -17.75
C ARG A 101 -21.29 2.87 -19.06
N THR A 102 -21.05 3.73 -20.06
CA THR A 102 -21.74 3.67 -21.35
C THR A 102 -21.40 2.42 -22.15
N ARG A 103 -20.17 1.93 -22.05
CA ARG A 103 -19.73 0.68 -22.69
C ARG A 103 -19.92 -0.57 -21.83
N ASN A 104 -20.51 -0.43 -20.64
CA ASN A 104 -20.73 -1.50 -19.67
C ASN A 104 -19.49 -2.40 -19.44
N ILE A 105 -18.31 -1.78 -19.31
CA ILE A 105 -17.06 -2.50 -19.05
C ILE A 105 -17.09 -2.99 -17.60
N GLN A 106 -16.92 -4.29 -17.38
CA GLN A 106 -16.88 -4.95 -16.07
C GLN A 106 -15.50 -5.59 -15.84
N PRO A 107 -15.01 -5.70 -14.60
CA PRO A 107 -15.62 -5.24 -13.34
C PRO A 107 -15.52 -3.71 -13.16
N ARG A 108 -16.36 -3.15 -12.28
CA ARG A 108 -16.39 -1.70 -11.97
C ARG A 108 -16.22 -1.46 -10.48
N VAL A 109 -15.15 -0.77 -10.11
CA VAL A 109 -14.93 -0.31 -8.73
C VAL A 109 -15.53 1.09 -8.55
N ASN A 110 -15.85 1.48 -7.32
CA ASN A 110 -16.35 2.81 -7.03
C ASN A 110 -15.25 3.85 -7.28
N ARG A 111 -15.51 4.79 -8.19
CA ARG A 111 -14.61 5.90 -8.58
C ARG A 111 -15.11 7.27 -8.11
N SER A 112 -16.04 7.31 -7.15
CA SER A 112 -16.67 8.54 -6.65
C SER A 112 -16.03 9.08 -5.37
N GLY A 113 -16.53 10.22 -4.89
CA GLY A 113 -16.11 10.82 -3.63
C GLY A 113 -14.70 11.41 -3.71
N VAL A 114 -13.82 10.96 -2.82
CA VAL A 114 -12.45 11.47 -2.68
C VAL A 114 -11.46 10.90 -3.70
N TYR A 115 -11.83 9.84 -4.44
CA TYR A 115 -10.92 9.16 -5.35
C TYR A 115 -10.28 10.08 -6.41
N PRO A 116 -11.02 10.98 -7.11
CA PRO A 116 -10.39 11.91 -8.05
C PRO A 116 -9.29 12.76 -7.42
N LEU A 117 -9.43 13.14 -6.14
CA LEU A 117 -8.40 13.88 -5.42
C LEU A 117 -7.17 12.99 -5.13
N LEU A 118 -7.39 11.75 -4.69
CA LEU A 118 -6.30 10.78 -4.47
C LEU A 118 -5.52 10.52 -5.76
N ARG A 119 -6.24 10.30 -6.87
CA ARG A 119 -5.69 10.12 -8.22
C ARG A 119 -4.84 11.31 -8.65
N VAL A 120 -5.36 12.53 -8.57
CA VAL A 120 -4.60 13.74 -8.94
C VAL A 120 -3.36 13.89 -8.08
N THR A 121 -3.49 13.60 -6.78
CA THR A 121 -2.39 13.69 -5.82
C THR A 121 -1.25 12.76 -6.21
N SER A 122 -1.54 11.49 -6.50
CA SER A 122 -0.52 10.49 -6.85
C SER A 122 -0.01 10.63 -8.29
N ALA A 123 -0.91 10.74 -9.28
CA ALA A 123 -0.55 10.70 -10.70
C ALA A 123 -0.05 12.04 -11.26
N VAL A 124 -0.40 13.17 -10.63
CA VAL A 124 0.00 14.51 -11.08
C VAL A 124 0.94 15.16 -10.08
N LEU A 125 0.45 15.45 -8.87
CA LEU A 125 1.16 16.33 -7.93
C LEU A 125 2.47 15.70 -7.44
N LEU A 126 2.41 14.48 -6.88
CA LEU A 126 3.61 13.79 -6.39
C LEU A 126 4.61 13.51 -7.52
N ARG A 127 4.12 13.16 -8.72
CA ARG A 127 4.98 12.96 -9.90
C ARG A 127 5.71 14.24 -10.30
N GLU A 128 5.02 15.38 -10.44
CA GLU A 128 5.65 16.66 -10.82
C GLU A 128 6.67 17.12 -9.76
N LEU A 129 6.31 17.01 -8.46
CA LEU A 129 7.22 17.38 -7.38
C LEU A 129 8.45 16.48 -7.30
N SER A 130 8.26 15.16 -7.48
CA SER A 130 9.36 14.20 -7.47
C SER A 130 10.32 14.48 -8.63
N VAL A 131 9.81 14.67 -9.85
CA VAL A 131 10.65 14.97 -11.03
C VAL A 131 11.39 16.28 -10.87
N TYR A 132 10.73 17.33 -10.38
CA TYR A 132 11.39 18.61 -10.16
C TYR A 132 12.52 18.50 -9.13
N THR A 133 12.27 17.78 -8.02
CA THR A 133 13.27 17.59 -6.98
C THR A 133 14.42 16.72 -7.46
N LEU A 134 14.14 15.68 -8.26
CA LEU A 134 15.16 14.85 -8.90
C LEU A 134 16.07 15.66 -9.82
N ILE A 135 15.51 16.57 -10.61
CA ILE A 135 16.32 17.48 -11.44
C ILE A 135 17.20 18.36 -10.55
N GLY A 136 16.66 18.87 -9.44
CA GLY A 136 17.43 19.63 -8.44
C GLY A 136 18.58 18.80 -7.85
N ASP A 137 18.31 17.56 -7.46
CA ASP A 137 19.31 16.62 -6.92
C ASP A 137 20.41 16.33 -7.94
N MET A 138 20.07 16.19 -9.22
CA MET A 138 21.03 16.00 -10.30
C MET A 138 21.98 17.20 -10.43
N TYR A 139 21.44 18.42 -10.47
CA TYR A 139 22.27 19.63 -10.55
C TYR A 139 23.05 19.92 -9.27
N ALA A 140 22.55 19.48 -8.11
CA ALA A 140 23.27 19.55 -6.84
C ALA A 140 24.38 18.47 -6.71
N GLY A 141 24.46 17.52 -7.65
CA GLY A 141 25.47 16.46 -7.65
C GLY A 141 25.23 15.39 -6.58
N VAL A 142 23.97 15.10 -6.25
CA VAL A 142 23.62 14.00 -5.34
C VAL A 142 23.94 12.66 -6.01
N PRO A 143 24.84 11.81 -5.45
CA PRO A 143 25.38 10.67 -6.19
C PRO A 143 24.37 9.56 -6.46
N ILE A 144 23.45 9.30 -5.52
CA ILE A 144 22.47 8.21 -5.61
C ILE A 144 21.10 8.74 -5.16
N VAL A 145 20.08 8.53 -5.99
CA VAL A 145 18.71 8.92 -5.67
C VAL A 145 17.75 7.78 -5.98
N TYR A 146 16.86 7.47 -5.04
CA TYR A 146 15.79 6.50 -5.23
C TYR A 146 14.45 7.22 -5.19
N ALA A 147 13.61 7.00 -6.21
CA ALA A 147 12.31 7.65 -6.33
C ALA A 147 11.18 6.68 -6.65
N GLY A 148 10.07 6.81 -5.92
CA GLY A 148 8.85 6.05 -6.12
C GLY A 148 7.82 6.81 -6.95
N PHE A 149 7.25 6.15 -7.97
CA PHE A 149 6.18 6.69 -8.80
C PHE A 149 4.96 5.75 -8.77
N MET A 150 3.95 6.08 -7.95
CA MET A 150 2.78 5.21 -7.72
C MET A 150 1.53 5.57 -8.51
N GLY A 151 1.61 6.57 -9.41
CA GLY A 151 0.45 7.06 -10.13
C GLY A 151 -0.25 5.98 -10.98
N TYR A 152 0.52 5.07 -11.58
CA TYR A 152 -0.05 3.97 -12.37
C TYR A 152 -0.81 3.00 -11.47
N ASP A 153 -0.22 2.60 -10.34
CA ASP A 153 -0.79 1.62 -9.42
C ASP A 153 -2.16 2.07 -8.89
N GLU A 154 -2.25 3.31 -8.39
CA GLU A 154 -3.50 3.91 -7.87
C GLU A 154 -4.61 3.95 -8.93
N VAL A 155 -4.27 4.32 -10.17
CA VAL A 155 -5.25 4.43 -11.27
C VAL A 155 -5.67 3.05 -11.77
N ALA A 156 -4.72 2.13 -11.94
CA ALA A 156 -4.98 0.78 -12.42
C ALA A 156 -5.84 -0.02 -11.43
N HIS A 157 -5.68 0.20 -10.11
CA HIS A 157 -6.53 -0.40 -9.08
C HIS A 157 -8.03 -0.07 -9.23
N HIS A 158 -8.36 1.11 -9.75
CA HIS A 158 -9.74 1.58 -9.88
C HIS A 158 -10.28 1.43 -11.31
N SER A 159 -9.41 1.55 -12.30
CA SER A 159 -9.78 1.63 -13.72
C SER A 159 -9.55 0.31 -14.46
N GLY A 160 -8.61 -0.51 -14.00
CA GLY A 160 -8.14 -1.73 -14.66
C GLY A 160 -6.73 -1.56 -15.25
N VAL A 161 -5.97 -2.65 -15.27
CA VAL A 161 -4.53 -2.69 -15.67
C VAL A 161 -4.28 -2.27 -17.12
N GLU A 162 -5.22 -2.55 -18.02
CA GLU A 162 -5.17 -2.23 -19.46
C GLU A 162 -6.03 -1.01 -19.82
N ALA A 163 -6.60 -0.34 -18.82
CA ALA A 163 -7.48 0.81 -19.08
C ALA A 163 -6.68 1.96 -19.71
N ALA A 164 -7.26 2.62 -20.71
CA ALA A 164 -6.60 3.67 -21.45
C ALA A 164 -6.10 4.82 -20.55
N ASP A 165 -6.83 5.13 -19.48
CA ASP A 165 -6.46 6.15 -18.50
C ASP A 165 -5.39 5.71 -17.51
N ALA A 166 -5.25 4.40 -17.25
CA ALA A 166 -4.09 3.85 -16.51
C ALA A 166 -2.83 3.91 -17.39
N LEU A 167 -2.93 3.46 -18.65
CA LEU A 167 -1.81 3.51 -19.61
C LEU A 167 -1.38 4.95 -19.91
N ALA A 168 -2.31 5.90 -19.95
CA ALA A 168 -2.00 7.33 -20.09
C ALA A 168 -1.06 7.84 -18.98
N VAL A 169 -1.13 7.30 -17.76
CA VAL A 169 -0.21 7.66 -16.68
C VAL A 169 1.21 7.18 -17.00
N LEU A 170 1.37 5.97 -17.55
CA LEU A 170 2.68 5.45 -17.96
C LEU A 170 3.29 6.28 -19.10
N TYR A 171 2.50 6.64 -20.12
CA TYR A 171 2.98 7.52 -21.20
C TYR A 171 3.45 8.89 -20.68
N ARG A 172 2.77 9.45 -19.68
CA ARG A 172 3.21 10.71 -19.04
C ARG A 172 4.45 10.52 -18.19
N LEU A 173 4.61 9.37 -17.54
CA LEU A 173 5.80 9.04 -16.76
C LEU A 173 7.02 8.89 -17.67
N ASP A 174 6.87 8.25 -18.82
CA ASP A 174 7.90 8.16 -19.87
C ASP A 174 8.39 9.54 -20.32
N GLN A 175 7.47 10.49 -20.56
CA GLN A 175 7.83 11.88 -20.85
C GLN A 175 8.63 12.56 -19.72
N GLN A 176 8.40 12.18 -18.46
CA GLN A 176 9.21 12.68 -17.35
C GLN A 176 10.59 12.04 -17.30
N PHE A 177 10.72 10.75 -17.64
CA PHE A 177 12.03 10.11 -17.76
C PHE A 177 12.87 10.77 -18.85
N ALA A 178 12.28 11.06 -20.02
CA ALA A 178 12.95 11.83 -21.07
C ALA A 178 13.39 13.23 -20.59
N ARG A 179 12.64 13.86 -19.67
CA ARG A 179 13.03 15.13 -19.05
C ARG A 179 14.20 14.98 -18.09
N LEU A 180 14.24 13.89 -17.31
CA LEU A 180 15.35 13.55 -16.42
C LEU A 180 16.62 13.25 -17.20
N GLU A 181 16.55 12.51 -18.30
CA GLU A 181 17.69 12.23 -19.18
C GLU A 181 18.31 13.52 -19.74
N LYS A 182 17.46 14.45 -20.21
CA LYS A 182 17.91 15.77 -20.69
C LYS A 182 18.59 16.59 -19.58
N ALA A 183 18.12 16.48 -18.35
CA ALA A 183 18.74 17.15 -17.21
C ALA A 183 20.09 16.49 -16.84
N ALA A 184 20.13 15.15 -16.81
CA ALA A 184 21.34 14.38 -16.53
C ALA A 184 22.48 14.68 -17.51
N ALA A 185 22.18 14.92 -18.79
CA ALA A 185 23.18 15.31 -19.79
C ALA A 185 23.90 16.64 -19.46
N LYS A 186 23.32 17.48 -18.61
CA LYS A 186 23.86 18.78 -18.18
C LYS A 186 24.29 18.79 -16.71
N ALA A 187 24.13 17.66 -16.01
CA ALA A 187 24.44 17.55 -14.60
C ALA A 187 25.96 17.42 -14.37
N PRO A 188 26.48 17.81 -13.20
CA PRO A 188 27.88 17.64 -12.85
C PRO A 188 28.32 16.17 -12.78
N LEU A 189 27.39 15.24 -12.52
CA LEU A 189 27.64 13.81 -12.46
C LEU A 189 27.01 13.09 -13.66
N ARG A 190 27.63 11.97 -14.07
CA ARG A 190 27.06 11.06 -15.07
C ARG A 190 26.09 10.11 -14.39
N TYR A 191 24.79 10.35 -14.56
CA TYR A 191 23.75 9.49 -13.99
C TYR A 191 23.47 8.28 -14.89
N GLN A 192 23.22 7.14 -14.24
CA GLN A 192 22.65 5.95 -14.86
C GLN A 192 21.23 5.75 -14.32
N PHE A 193 20.28 5.46 -15.21
CA PHE A 193 18.89 5.24 -14.85
C PHE A 193 18.61 3.74 -14.76
N VAL A 194 18.10 3.31 -13.61
CA VAL A 194 17.57 1.96 -13.40
C VAL A 194 16.09 2.09 -13.10
N VAL A 195 15.25 1.58 -14.00
CA VAL A 195 13.79 1.56 -13.85
C VAL A 195 13.37 0.14 -13.49
N LEU A 196 12.66 0.00 -12.38
CA LEU A 196 12.16 -1.27 -11.89
C LEU A 196 10.72 -1.11 -11.39
N SER A 197 10.00 -2.23 -11.36
CA SER A 197 8.71 -2.36 -10.69
C SER A 197 8.88 -3.31 -9.53
N ASP A 198 8.32 -2.99 -8.37
CA ASP A 198 8.33 -3.86 -7.20
C ASP A 198 7.39 -5.06 -7.37
N HIS A 199 6.29 -4.87 -8.10
CA HIS A 199 5.39 -5.94 -8.53
C HIS A 199 4.68 -5.61 -9.85
N GLY A 200 3.97 -6.62 -10.40
CA GLY A 200 3.02 -6.43 -11.50
C GLY A 200 1.59 -6.27 -10.97
N GLN A 201 0.64 -6.22 -11.90
CA GLN A 201 -0.79 -6.28 -11.58
C GLN A 201 -1.51 -7.23 -12.54
N THR A 202 -2.61 -7.82 -12.09
CA THR A 202 -3.47 -8.70 -12.89
C THR A 202 -4.90 -8.18 -12.88
N ALA A 203 -5.57 -8.21 -14.03
CA ALA A 203 -6.98 -7.90 -14.12
C ALA A 203 -7.79 -8.91 -13.28
N THR A 204 -8.57 -8.43 -12.31
CA THR A 204 -9.36 -9.28 -11.42
C THR A 204 -10.73 -8.68 -11.16
N VAL A 205 -11.68 -9.56 -10.83
CA VAL A 205 -12.99 -9.17 -10.32
C VAL A 205 -12.93 -9.18 -8.79
N PRO A 206 -13.31 -8.10 -8.10
CA PRO A 206 -13.34 -8.09 -6.64
C PRO A 206 -14.17 -9.24 -6.08
N PHE A 207 -13.69 -9.88 -5.02
CA PHE A 207 -14.33 -11.05 -4.42
C PHE A 207 -15.83 -10.83 -4.13
N ARG A 208 -16.17 -9.67 -3.55
CA ARG A 208 -17.55 -9.24 -3.29
C ARG A 208 -18.42 -9.15 -4.55
N GLN A 209 -17.86 -8.68 -5.67
CA GLN A 209 -18.62 -8.57 -6.92
C GLN A 209 -18.86 -9.94 -7.54
N ARG A 210 -17.91 -10.86 -7.38
CA ARG A 210 -17.99 -12.21 -7.95
C ARG A 210 -18.88 -13.16 -7.13
N TYR A 211 -18.86 -13.04 -5.81
CA TYR A 211 -19.51 -13.99 -4.89
C TYR A 211 -20.59 -13.39 -4.00
N GLY A 212 -20.83 -12.07 -4.06
CA GLY A 212 -21.86 -11.39 -3.27
C GLY A 212 -21.50 -11.15 -1.80
N GLU A 213 -20.48 -11.81 -1.27
CA GLU A 213 -19.95 -11.65 0.09
C GLU A 213 -18.46 -11.24 0.07
N THR A 214 -17.99 -10.59 1.12
CA THR A 214 -16.58 -10.30 1.37
C THR A 214 -15.87 -11.52 1.98
N LEU A 215 -14.55 -11.55 1.92
CA LEU A 215 -13.77 -12.60 2.61
C LEU A 215 -14.03 -12.59 4.13
N GLU A 216 -14.23 -11.41 4.72
CA GLU A 216 -14.59 -11.27 6.12
C GLU A 216 -15.94 -11.93 6.43
N GLU A 217 -16.99 -11.63 5.65
CA GLU A 217 -18.31 -12.23 5.81
C GLU A 217 -18.27 -13.75 5.61
N LEU A 218 -17.51 -14.24 4.64
CA LEU A 218 -17.28 -15.67 4.43
C LEU A 218 -16.64 -16.31 5.68
N VAL A 219 -15.58 -15.72 6.22
CA VAL A 219 -14.92 -16.26 7.41
C VAL A 219 -15.83 -16.16 8.65
N GLN A 220 -16.59 -15.07 8.81
CA GLN A 220 -17.58 -14.93 9.89
C GLN A 220 -18.63 -16.03 9.84
N ARG A 221 -19.15 -16.34 8.64
CA ARG A 221 -20.12 -17.41 8.44
C ARG A 221 -19.55 -18.80 8.75
N LEU A 222 -18.26 -19.01 8.51
CA LEU A 222 -17.58 -20.28 8.77
C LEU A 222 -17.04 -20.42 10.20
N ALA A 223 -16.82 -19.31 10.90
CA ALA A 223 -16.31 -19.27 12.26
C ALA A 223 -17.42 -19.29 13.34
N ASN A 224 -18.69 -19.47 12.94
CA ASN A 224 -19.85 -19.55 13.83
C ASN A 224 -19.91 -18.36 14.82
N GLU A 225 -19.92 -18.65 16.13
CA GLU A 225 -20.10 -17.69 17.23
C GLU A 225 -18.88 -16.81 17.49
N HIS A 226 -17.73 -17.08 16.85
CA HIS A 226 -16.52 -16.32 17.07
C HIS A 226 -16.57 -14.98 16.32
N PRO A 227 -16.34 -13.85 17.00
CA PRO A 227 -16.39 -12.55 16.36
C PRO A 227 -15.22 -12.39 15.38
N VAL A 228 -15.56 -12.10 14.13
CA VAL A 228 -14.61 -11.78 13.07
C VAL A 228 -14.56 -10.26 12.91
N SER A 229 -13.37 -9.74 12.65
CA SER A 229 -13.19 -8.35 12.27
C SER A 229 -12.28 -8.26 11.08
N GLY A 230 -12.81 -7.68 10.03
CA GLY A 230 -12.03 -7.22 8.91
C GLY A 230 -11.42 -5.86 9.22
N ALA A 231 -10.17 -5.69 8.80
CA ALA A 231 -9.65 -4.35 8.63
C ALA A 231 -10.06 -3.87 7.24
N VAL A 232 -10.72 -2.70 7.15
CA VAL A 232 -11.00 -2.03 5.88
C VAL A 232 -9.67 -1.82 5.14
N SER A 233 -9.57 -2.29 3.90
CA SER A 233 -8.41 -2.07 3.03
C SER A 233 -8.30 -0.59 2.69
N THR A 234 -7.19 0.05 3.03
CA THR A 234 -6.86 1.42 2.58
C THR A 234 -5.98 1.36 1.35
N SER A 235 -6.22 2.29 0.40
CA SER A 235 -5.38 2.45 -0.80
C SER A 235 -4.11 3.23 -0.47
N GLU A 236 -3.06 3.02 -1.25
CA GLU A 236 -1.82 3.79 -1.16
C GLU A 236 -2.07 5.30 -1.33
N GLY A 237 -3.03 5.68 -2.17
CA GLY A 237 -3.47 7.06 -2.34
C GLY A 237 -3.75 7.80 -1.03
N TRP A 238 -4.33 7.12 -0.03
CA TRP A 238 -4.56 7.74 1.29
C TRP A 238 -3.28 7.97 2.09
N ALA A 239 -2.34 7.03 2.04
CA ALA A 239 -1.02 7.18 2.67
C ALA A 239 -0.29 8.39 2.07
N ASN A 240 -0.36 8.52 0.75
CA ASN A 240 0.26 9.60 -0.02
C ASN A 240 -0.35 10.97 0.27
N LEU A 241 -1.69 11.05 0.29
CA LEU A 241 -2.39 12.28 0.64
C LEU A 241 -2.08 12.70 2.09
N SER A 242 -2.05 11.74 3.00
CA SER A 242 -1.68 11.96 4.40
C SER A 242 -0.23 12.45 4.54
N ALA A 243 0.70 11.85 3.77
CA ALA A 243 2.10 12.25 3.73
C ALA A 243 2.28 13.70 3.27
N LEU A 244 1.62 14.08 2.17
CA LEU A 244 1.62 15.44 1.65
C LEU A 244 1.06 16.46 2.65
N LEU A 245 -0.10 16.17 3.22
CA LEU A 245 -0.75 17.10 4.14
C LEU A 245 0.03 17.26 5.44
N THR A 246 0.64 16.18 5.91
CA THR A 246 1.56 16.21 7.05
C THR A 246 2.79 17.07 6.75
N GLU A 247 3.39 16.93 5.56
CA GLU A 247 4.56 17.72 5.16
C GLU A 247 4.23 19.22 5.02
N VAL A 248 3.05 19.56 4.50
CA VAL A 248 2.56 20.94 4.42
C VAL A 248 2.29 21.52 5.81
N ILE A 249 1.67 20.75 6.72
CA ILE A 249 1.30 21.23 8.07
C ILE A 249 2.50 21.42 8.97
N GLN A 250 3.49 20.53 8.93
CA GLN A 250 4.71 20.62 9.74
C GLN A 250 5.61 21.79 9.37
N THR A 251 5.29 22.54 8.31
CA THR A 251 6.00 23.76 7.98
C THR A 251 5.32 24.98 8.65
N ASP A 252 6.05 25.63 9.56
CA ASP A 252 5.53 26.68 10.46
C ASP A 252 5.43 28.10 9.87
N GLU A 253 5.73 28.34 8.58
CA GLU A 253 6.02 29.72 8.12
C GLU A 253 4.87 30.54 7.48
N TYR A 254 3.66 30.01 7.22
CA TYR A 254 2.62 30.81 6.53
C TYR A 254 1.18 30.64 7.05
N LEU A 255 0.36 31.69 6.88
CA LEU A 255 -1.08 31.76 7.20
C LEU A 255 -1.92 30.58 6.68
N ALA A 256 -1.50 29.97 5.56
CA ALA A 256 -2.16 28.79 4.99
C ALA A 256 -2.10 27.56 5.91
N SER A 257 -1.02 27.38 6.69
CA SER A 257 -0.88 26.25 7.60
C SER A 257 -1.84 26.35 8.79
N ARG A 258 -2.17 27.58 9.25
CA ARG A 258 -3.19 27.80 10.30
C ARG A 258 -4.61 27.47 9.80
N ALA A 259 -4.95 27.90 8.59
CA ALA A 259 -6.25 27.58 7.99
C ALA A 259 -6.38 26.06 7.74
N LEU A 260 -5.34 25.41 7.20
CA LEU A 260 -5.32 23.96 7.01
C LEU A 260 -5.37 23.20 8.35
N ARG A 261 -4.58 23.59 9.35
CA ARG A 261 -4.62 22.97 10.69
C ARG A 261 -5.99 23.10 11.32
N SER A 262 -6.67 24.23 11.14
CA SER A 262 -8.05 24.41 11.64
C SER A 262 -9.04 23.51 10.91
N ALA A 263 -8.92 23.36 9.58
CA ALA A 263 -9.79 22.51 8.77
C ALA A 263 -9.59 21.01 9.04
N VAL A 264 -8.36 20.61 9.41
CA VAL A 264 -8.00 19.21 9.67
C VAL A 264 -7.86 18.93 11.18
N LYS A 265 -8.23 19.88 12.06
CA LYS A 265 -8.02 19.81 13.51
C LYS A 265 -8.61 18.54 14.16
N ASN A 266 -9.77 18.12 13.68
CA ASN A 266 -10.48 16.93 14.16
C ASN A 266 -9.91 15.61 13.59
N ARG A 267 -8.85 15.68 12.78
CA ARG A 267 -8.19 14.54 12.11
C ARG A 267 -6.66 14.57 12.32
N LEU A 268 -6.20 15.39 13.26
CA LEU A 268 -4.82 15.42 13.73
C LEU A 268 -4.64 14.40 14.86
N TYR A 269 -3.66 13.50 14.73
CA TYR A 269 -3.17 12.68 15.83
C TYR A 269 -1.73 13.09 16.14
N GLY A 270 -1.57 13.97 17.13
CA GLY A 270 -0.33 14.72 17.35
C GLY A 270 -0.08 15.71 16.20
N ASP A 271 1.15 15.79 15.72
CA ASP A 271 1.56 16.70 14.63
C ASP A 271 1.40 16.12 13.21
N ASN A 272 0.72 14.97 13.07
CA ASN A 272 0.53 14.29 11.78
C ASN A 272 -0.95 14.19 11.41
N VAL A 273 -1.22 14.29 10.11
CA VAL A 273 -2.56 14.11 9.55
C VAL A 273 -2.69 12.69 9.05
N VAL A 274 -3.63 11.94 9.63
CA VAL A 274 -4.04 10.62 9.12
C VAL A 274 -5.40 10.78 8.46
N LEU A 275 -5.42 10.87 7.14
CA LEU A 275 -6.64 10.96 6.35
C LEU A 275 -6.88 9.60 5.70
N GLY A 276 -7.98 8.97 6.10
CA GLY A 276 -8.40 7.66 5.62
C GLY A 276 -9.25 6.96 6.68
N PRO A 277 -9.97 5.88 6.33
CA PRO A 277 -10.77 5.11 7.30
C PRO A 277 -9.92 4.45 8.41
N GLU A 278 -8.58 4.59 8.35
CA GLU A 278 -7.63 4.23 9.40
C GLU A 278 -7.90 4.91 10.74
N HIS A 279 -8.35 6.17 10.78
CA HIS A 279 -8.65 6.86 12.05
C HIS A 279 -9.81 6.18 12.80
N LEU A 280 -10.79 5.61 12.09
CA LEU A 280 -11.93 4.91 12.70
C LEU A 280 -11.46 3.59 13.34
N GLN A 281 -10.54 2.86 12.71
CA GLN A 281 -9.98 1.63 13.27
C GLN A 281 -8.98 1.88 14.40
N LEU A 282 -8.18 2.95 14.31
CA LEU A 282 -7.26 3.35 15.38
C LEU A 282 -8.03 3.84 16.61
N ASP A 283 -9.12 4.60 16.43
CA ASP A 283 -10.00 5.01 17.53
C ASP A 283 -10.78 3.83 18.11
N GLU A 284 -11.31 2.90 17.31
CA GLU A 284 -11.99 1.73 17.86
C GLU A 284 -11.03 0.77 18.59
N GLN A 285 -9.81 0.60 18.10
CA GLN A 285 -8.79 -0.23 18.75
C GLN A 285 -8.16 0.43 19.99
N GLN A 286 -8.03 1.77 20.02
CA GLN A 286 -7.52 2.48 21.21
C GLN A 286 -8.61 2.77 22.24
N ARG A 287 -9.88 2.93 21.86
CA ARG A 287 -11.00 3.08 22.80
C ARG A 287 -11.40 1.77 23.47
N THR A 288 -10.92 0.62 22.99
CA THR A 288 -11.10 -0.70 23.64
C THR A 288 -9.95 -1.08 24.59
N VAL A 289 -9.29 -0.12 25.25
CA VAL A 289 -8.39 -0.38 26.39
C VAL A 289 -9.16 -0.79 27.68
N GLY A 290 -10.49 -0.98 27.61
CA GLY A 290 -11.36 -1.27 28.75
C GLY A 290 -12.05 -2.64 28.82
N ARG A 291 -11.79 -3.61 27.92
CA ARG A 291 -12.40 -4.96 28.02
C ARG A 291 -11.40 -6.09 27.73
N LYS A 292 -10.56 -6.38 28.74
CA LYS A 292 -9.57 -7.48 28.73
C LYS A 292 -10.13 -8.91 28.62
N GLN A 293 -11.43 -9.09 28.40
CA GLN A 293 -12.06 -10.42 28.34
C GLN A 293 -12.79 -10.73 27.03
N ALA A 294 -13.06 -9.73 26.18
CA ALA A 294 -13.76 -9.91 24.89
C ALA A 294 -12.81 -10.05 23.67
N GLN A 295 -11.50 -10.03 23.91
CA GLN A 295 -10.48 -9.94 22.85
C GLN A 295 -9.70 -11.25 22.62
N GLN A 296 -9.91 -12.25 23.50
CA GLN A 296 -9.14 -13.50 23.48
C GLN A 296 -9.58 -14.51 22.39
N ASP A 297 -10.78 -14.39 21.82
CA ASP A 297 -11.26 -15.35 20.80
C ASP A 297 -11.74 -14.68 19.49
N LYS A 298 -11.10 -13.57 19.12
CA LYS A 298 -11.40 -12.83 17.89
C LYS A 298 -10.62 -13.39 16.71
N ILE A 299 -11.24 -13.40 15.54
CA ILE A 299 -10.55 -13.68 14.27
C ILE A 299 -10.39 -12.37 13.51
N ILE A 300 -9.19 -12.09 13.04
CA ILE A 300 -8.87 -10.90 12.25
C ILE A 300 -8.64 -11.34 10.80
N VAL A 301 -9.41 -10.78 9.88
CA VAL A 301 -9.29 -11.05 8.44
C VAL A 301 -8.70 -9.84 7.75
N LEU A 302 -7.54 -10.02 7.14
CA LEU A 302 -6.82 -8.96 6.42
C LEU A 302 -6.73 -9.33 4.94
N PRO A 303 -7.66 -8.88 4.08
CA PRO A 303 -7.50 -8.97 2.64
C PRO A 303 -6.33 -8.07 2.18
N SER A 304 -5.49 -8.59 1.30
CA SER A 304 -4.29 -7.93 0.78
C SER A 304 -4.08 -8.36 -0.68
N GLY A 305 -4.74 -7.67 -1.61
CA GLY A 305 -4.75 -8.04 -3.02
C GLY A 305 -5.38 -9.42 -3.25
N ASN A 306 -4.64 -10.32 -3.88
CA ASN A 306 -5.03 -11.71 -4.11
C ASN A 306 -4.82 -12.64 -2.90
N LEU A 307 -4.26 -12.12 -1.79
CA LEU A 307 -4.06 -12.87 -0.56
C LEU A 307 -5.05 -12.44 0.51
N GLY A 308 -5.49 -13.40 1.32
CA GLY A 308 -6.33 -13.15 2.50
C GLY A 308 -5.67 -13.76 3.72
N SER A 309 -5.18 -12.93 4.64
CA SER A 309 -4.58 -13.43 5.87
C SER A 309 -5.63 -13.54 6.98
N ILE A 310 -5.74 -14.71 7.61
CA ILE A 310 -6.64 -14.98 8.73
C ILE A 310 -5.80 -15.17 9.99
N TYR A 311 -5.99 -14.30 10.98
CA TYR A 311 -5.27 -14.34 12.25
C TYR A 311 -6.24 -14.68 13.38
N PHE A 312 -5.90 -15.70 14.15
CA PHE A 312 -6.62 -16.05 15.37
C PHE A 312 -5.92 -15.41 16.57
N THR A 313 -6.63 -14.59 17.36
CA THR A 313 -6.02 -13.89 18.51
C THR A 313 -5.84 -14.80 19.73
N ARG A 314 -6.53 -15.95 19.76
CA ARG A 314 -6.45 -16.97 20.82
C ARG A 314 -5.03 -17.47 21.05
N TRP A 315 -4.30 -17.76 19.97
CA TRP A 315 -2.93 -18.27 20.05
C TRP A 315 -1.94 -17.12 19.91
N GLN A 316 -0.88 -17.12 20.74
CA GLN A 316 0.21 -16.13 20.65
C GLN A 316 1.15 -16.39 19.47
N THR A 317 1.26 -17.65 19.05
CA THR A 317 2.04 -18.08 17.88
C THR A 317 1.14 -18.38 16.69
N ARG A 318 1.75 -18.71 15.55
CA ARG A 318 1.02 -19.13 14.36
C ARG A 318 0.21 -20.40 14.67
N ALA A 319 -1.09 -20.34 14.40
CA ALA A 319 -1.99 -21.46 14.62
C ALA A 319 -1.66 -22.59 13.64
N THR A 320 -1.68 -23.81 14.16
CA THR A 320 -1.40 -25.01 13.36
C THR A 320 -2.68 -25.58 12.76
N LEU A 321 -2.57 -26.37 11.67
CA LEU A 321 -3.70 -27.05 11.04
C LEU A 321 -4.50 -27.85 12.08
N GLU A 322 -3.81 -28.58 12.95
CA GLU A 322 -4.43 -29.44 13.97
C GLU A 322 -5.21 -28.62 15.00
N GLN A 323 -4.66 -27.48 15.44
CA GLN A 323 -5.36 -26.55 16.34
C GLN A 323 -6.58 -25.91 15.66
N ILE A 324 -6.43 -25.47 14.41
CA ILE A 324 -7.53 -24.85 13.66
C ILE A 324 -8.65 -25.87 13.41
N ASN A 325 -8.32 -27.13 13.08
CA ASN A 325 -9.33 -28.17 12.86
C ASN A 325 -10.04 -28.58 14.14
N SER A 326 -9.38 -28.51 15.30
CA SER A 326 -10.00 -28.76 16.61
C SER A 326 -11.05 -27.70 16.94
N ASP A 327 -10.68 -26.42 16.83
CA ASP A 327 -11.53 -25.31 17.27
C ASP A 327 -12.50 -24.83 16.17
N PHE A 328 -12.14 -25.00 14.91
CA PHE A 328 -12.87 -24.53 13.72
C PHE A 328 -12.94 -25.62 12.63
N PRO A 329 -13.57 -26.78 12.90
CA PRO A 329 -13.51 -27.96 12.04
C PRO A 329 -14.03 -27.74 10.61
N GLN A 330 -14.95 -26.79 10.41
CA GLN A 330 -15.51 -26.49 9.09
C GLN A 330 -14.73 -25.42 8.33
N LEU A 331 -13.86 -24.64 8.99
CA LEU A 331 -13.26 -23.45 8.39
C LEU A 331 -12.35 -23.79 7.21
N ILE A 332 -11.31 -24.59 7.43
CA ILE A 332 -10.35 -24.94 6.36
C ILE A 332 -11.03 -25.75 5.25
N PRO A 333 -11.81 -26.82 5.54
CA PRO A 333 -12.50 -27.57 4.49
C PRO A 333 -13.41 -26.69 3.64
N ARG A 334 -14.22 -25.80 4.24
CA ARG A 334 -15.13 -24.94 3.49
C ARG A 334 -14.40 -23.84 2.71
N LEU A 335 -13.31 -23.28 3.25
CA LEU A 335 -12.48 -22.33 2.51
C LEU A 335 -11.85 -22.99 1.28
N THR A 336 -11.27 -24.18 1.42
CA THR A 336 -10.65 -24.89 0.28
C THR A 336 -11.64 -25.31 -0.80
N GLN A 337 -12.91 -25.54 -0.43
CA GLN A 337 -13.98 -25.85 -1.39
C GLN A 337 -14.62 -24.60 -2.00
N HIS A 338 -14.32 -23.40 -1.52
CA HIS A 338 -14.89 -22.18 -2.07
C HIS A 338 -14.32 -21.91 -3.48
N PRO A 339 -15.15 -21.72 -4.52
CA PRO A 339 -14.68 -21.56 -5.90
C PRO A 339 -13.81 -20.31 -6.15
N GLY A 340 -13.82 -19.36 -5.21
CA GLY A 340 -12.98 -18.16 -5.22
C GLY A 340 -11.65 -18.28 -4.50
N ILE A 341 -11.35 -19.43 -3.90
CA ILE A 341 -10.11 -19.66 -3.14
C ILE A 341 -9.30 -20.73 -3.87
N GLY A 342 -8.12 -20.36 -4.36
CA GLY A 342 -7.24 -21.29 -5.06
C GLY A 342 -6.61 -22.33 -4.13
N PHE A 343 -6.09 -21.87 -3.00
CA PHE A 343 -5.56 -22.73 -1.94
C PHE A 343 -5.52 -22.00 -0.59
N VAL A 344 -5.39 -22.77 0.49
CA VAL A 344 -5.15 -22.29 1.85
C VAL A 344 -3.75 -22.72 2.29
N LEU A 345 -2.89 -21.77 2.65
CA LEU A 345 -1.57 -22.03 3.22
C LEU A 345 -1.68 -22.11 4.74
N VAL A 346 -1.25 -23.23 5.32
CA VAL A 346 -1.31 -23.46 6.78
C VAL A 346 -0.07 -24.23 7.26
N GLN A 347 0.29 -24.04 8.52
CA GLN A 347 1.37 -24.78 9.16
C GLN A 347 0.80 -26.03 9.83
N SER A 348 1.24 -27.24 9.48
CA SER A 348 0.94 -28.47 10.22
C SER A 348 2.07 -28.77 11.21
N GLN A 349 1.71 -29.27 12.39
CA GLN A 349 2.69 -29.76 13.37
C GLN A 349 3.46 -30.97 12.83
N ARG A 350 2.77 -31.87 12.12
CA ARG A 350 3.34 -33.11 11.60
C ARG A 350 4.11 -32.91 10.30
N HIS A 351 3.57 -32.12 9.39
CA HIS A 351 4.07 -32.03 8.01
C HIS A 351 4.78 -30.70 7.68
N GLY A 352 4.78 -29.74 8.60
CA GLY A 352 5.29 -28.41 8.34
C GLY A 352 4.34 -27.61 7.42
N PRO A 353 4.86 -26.70 6.60
CA PRO A 353 4.02 -25.85 5.75
C PRO A 353 3.37 -26.67 4.63
N ILE A 354 2.05 -26.49 4.47
CA ILE A 354 1.26 -27.18 3.45
C ILE A 354 0.30 -26.20 2.76
N ALA A 355 0.07 -26.41 1.47
CA ALA A 355 -0.97 -25.72 0.71
C ALA A 355 -2.11 -26.69 0.42
N LEU A 356 -3.31 -26.35 0.87
CA LEU A 356 -4.52 -27.16 0.74
C LEU A 356 -5.40 -26.59 -0.37
N GLY A 357 -5.71 -27.37 -1.40
CA GLY A 357 -6.72 -27.03 -2.41
C GLY A 357 -7.98 -27.89 -2.28
N ALA A 358 -8.98 -27.64 -3.13
CA ALA A 358 -10.25 -28.36 -3.10
C ALA A 358 -10.13 -29.89 -3.29
N LYS A 359 -9.11 -30.34 -4.01
CA LYS A 359 -8.93 -31.74 -4.46
C LYS A 359 -7.54 -32.32 -4.20
N GLY A 360 -6.70 -31.61 -3.45
CA GLY A 360 -5.34 -32.08 -3.19
C GLY A 360 -4.54 -31.17 -2.29
N VAL A 361 -3.38 -31.66 -1.90
CA VAL A 361 -2.49 -31.05 -0.91
C VAL A 361 -1.07 -31.03 -1.47
N TYR A 362 -0.42 -29.88 -1.34
CA TYR A 362 1.00 -29.72 -1.61
C TYR A 362 1.76 -29.62 -0.29
N PHE A 363 2.67 -30.56 -0.05
CA PHE A 363 3.57 -30.57 1.10
C PHE A 363 4.84 -29.80 0.75
N LEU A 364 4.97 -28.58 1.28
CA LEU A 364 6.05 -27.68 0.88
C LEU A 364 7.42 -28.15 1.39
N ARG A 365 7.50 -28.95 2.45
CA ARG A 365 8.80 -29.36 3.00
C ARG A 365 9.59 -30.31 2.07
N ASN A 366 8.91 -31.15 1.31
CA ASN A 366 9.51 -32.24 0.53
C ASN A 366 9.00 -32.28 -0.93
N ASP A 367 8.36 -31.20 -1.39
CA ASP A 367 7.80 -31.08 -2.75
C ASP A 367 6.83 -32.22 -3.12
N HIS A 368 6.20 -32.86 -2.12
CA HIS A 368 5.27 -33.96 -2.34
C HIS A 368 3.84 -33.45 -2.57
N VAL A 369 3.12 -34.10 -3.49
CA VAL A 369 1.72 -33.79 -3.80
C VAL A 369 0.85 -35.01 -3.57
N ALA A 370 -0.25 -34.84 -2.83
CA ALA A 370 -1.32 -35.82 -2.69
C ALA A 370 -2.58 -35.30 -3.37
N GLY A 371 -3.10 -36.03 -4.37
CA GLY A 371 -4.24 -35.58 -5.19
C GLY A 371 -3.82 -34.59 -6.30
N GLU A 372 -4.69 -33.62 -6.61
CA GLU A 372 -4.38 -32.58 -7.60
C GLU A 372 -3.43 -31.52 -7.01
N ASN A 373 -2.42 -31.08 -7.76
CA ASN A 373 -1.48 -30.05 -7.31
C ASN A 373 -2.18 -28.66 -7.24
N PRO A 374 -2.44 -28.11 -6.03
CA PRO A 374 -3.13 -26.83 -5.88
C PRO A 374 -2.31 -25.63 -6.37
N LEU A 375 -0.99 -25.79 -6.52
CA LEU A 375 -0.07 -24.72 -6.93
C LEU A 375 0.19 -24.70 -8.44
N ALA A 376 -0.28 -25.70 -9.19
CA ALA A 376 -0.03 -25.80 -10.63
C ALA A 376 -0.43 -24.52 -11.43
N PRO A 377 -1.54 -23.82 -11.11
CA PRO A 377 -1.92 -22.60 -11.84
C PRO A 377 -1.04 -21.37 -11.57
N PHE A 378 -0.17 -21.40 -10.54
CA PHE A 378 0.56 -20.22 -10.05
C PHE A 378 2.01 -20.15 -10.55
N GLY A 379 2.39 -21.04 -11.46
CA GLY A 379 3.72 -21.09 -12.06
C GLY A 379 4.76 -21.85 -11.23
N PRO A 380 5.95 -22.09 -11.79
CA PRO A 380 6.95 -23.01 -11.22
C PRO A 380 7.54 -22.53 -9.89
N ASN A 381 7.58 -21.21 -9.66
CA ASN A 381 8.19 -20.62 -8.46
C ASN A 381 7.24 -20.52 -7.26
N ALA A 382 5.96 -20.90 -7.41
CA ALA A 382 4.96 -20.75 -6.37
C ALA A 382 5.36 -21.44 -5.05
N ALA A 383 5.80 -22.70 -5.11
CA ALA A 383 6.23 -23.45 -3.94
C ALA A 383 7.44 -22.78 -3.23
N ALA A 384 8.42 -22.29 -3.98
CA ALA A 384 9.59 -21.60 -3.44
C ALA A 384 9.21 -20.29 -2.73
N HIS A 385 8.29 -19.51 -3.30
CA HIS A 385 7.78 -18.29 -2.66
C HIS A 385 7.02 -18.59 -1.36
N LEU A 386 6.21 -19.65 -1.33
CA LEU A 386 5.49 -20.06 -0.12
C LEU A 386 6.44 -20.59 0.96
N ARG A 387 7.54 -21.27 0.60
CA ARG A 387 8.55 -21.68 1.60
C ARG A 387 9.18 -20.49 2.32
N ARG A 388 9.46 -19.40 1.60
CA ARG A 388 10.09 -18.20 2.19
C ARG A 388 9.21 -17.48 3.22
N THR A 389 7.90 -17.68 3.17
CA THR A 389 6.94 -17.02 4.07
C THR A 389 6.56 -17.87 5.28
N ASN A 390 7.07 -19.09 5.37
CA ASN A 390 6.89 -20.01 6.50
C ASN A 390 8.20 -20.17 7.27
#